data_AF-A0A7S1YPT5-F1
#
_entry.id   AF-A0A7S1YPT5-F1
#
_cell.length_a   1.000
_cell.length_b   1.000
_cell.length_c   1.000
_cell.angle_alpha   90.00
_cell.angle_beta   90.00
_cell.angle_gamma   90.00
#
_symmetry.space_group_name_H-M   'P 1'
#
loop_
_entity.id
_entity.type
_entity.pdbx_description
1 polymer ?
#
loop_
_entity_poly.entity_id
_entity_poly.type
_entity_poly.pdbx_seq_one_letter_code
_entity_poly.pdbx_strand_id
1 'polypeptide(L)'
;FSNSTMYIGDLDTLLTNGRLGETNKASLQAIYNNTVSTFGEEMARRVIQQLIATTPAFHTTSSVERKNGKKRLPAPTALPAEVEYKAIVVFNLFGGLDSFNVLVPKDGGDCSDLYSDYRRERGIAGM
;
A
#
# COMPACT_ATOMS: atom_id res chain seq x y z
N PHE A 1 19.12 17.51 1.03
CA PHE A 1 18.41 16.82 -0.05
C PHE A 1 17.96 17.87 -1.08
N SER A 2 18.75 18.14 -2.12
CA SER A 2 18.51 19.28 -3.05
C SER A 2 17.72 18.91 -4.32
N ASN A 3 17.21 17.69 -4.44
CA ASN A 3 16.56 17.21 -5.65
C ASN A 3 15.10 16.81 -5.37
N SER A 4 14.15 17.57 -5.93
CA SER A 4 12.70 17.37 -5.72
C SER A 4 12.20 16.02 -6.25
N THR A 5 12.85 15.48 -7.29
CA THR A 5 12.51 14.17 -7.86
C THR A 5 12.82 13.04 -6.87
N MET A 6 13.99 13.07 -6.21
CA MET A 6 14.36 12.08 -5.19
C MET A 6 13.44 12.16 -3.99
N TYR A 7 13.16 13.37 -3.49
CA TYR A 7 12.27 13.55 -2.34
C TYR A 7 10.87 12.98 -2.59
N ILE A 8 10.30 13.23 -3.78
CA ILE A 8 8.99 12.68 -4.15
C ILE A 8 9.04 11.16 -4.35
N GLY A 9 10.14 10.63 -4.89
CA GLY A 9 10.35 9.18 -5.02
C GLY A 9 10.45 8.46 -3.67
N ASP A 10 11.14 9.07 -2.71
CA ASP A 10 11.24 8.55 -1.34
C ASP A 10 9.85 8.54 -0.68
N LEU A 11 9.08 9.62 -0.83
CA LEU A 11 7.70 9.68 -0.30
C LEU A 11 6.76 8.70 -1.01
N ASP A 12 6.89 8.48 -2.32
CA ASP A 12 6.11 7.49 -3.04
C ASP A 12 6.39 6.08 -2.52
N THR A 13 7.67 5.77 -2.26
CA THR A 13 8.07 4.48 -1.67
C THR A 13 7.52 4.32 -0.26
N LEU A 14 7.65 5.34 0.59
CA LEU A 14 7.26 5.26 2.00
C LEU A 14 5.75 5.31 2.22
N LEU A 15 5.01 6.13 1.45
CA LEU A 15 3.60 6.43 1.73
C LEU A 15 2.64 5.70 0.79
N THR A 16 3.09 5.34 -0.42
CA THR A 16 2.22 4.74 -1.44
C THR A 16 2.79 3.43 -2.01
N ASN A 17 3.92 2.94 -1.49
CA ASN A 17 4.61 1.74 -1.94
C ASN A 17 4.89 1.76 -3.46
N GLY A 18 5.28 2.91 -4.00
CA GLY A 18 5.61 3.07 -5.42
C GLY A 18 4.41 3.19 -6.37
N ARG A 19 3.18 3.28 -5.84
CA ARG A 19 1.94 3.27 -6.65
C ARG A 19 1.52 4.64 -7.16
N LEU A 20 2.28 5.69 -6.87
CA LEU A 20 1.99 7.02 -7.38
C LEU A 20 2.32 7.08 -8.88
N GLY A 21 1.32 7.33 -9.73
CA GLY A 21 1.52 7.40 -11.17
C GLY A 21 2.43 8.55 -11.62
N GLU A 22 3.13 8.36 -12.75
CA GLU A 22 4.12 9.33 -13.27
C GLU A 22 3.55 10.73 -13.53
N THR A 23 2.30 10.83 -14.00
CA THR A 23 1.64 12.13 -14.18
C THR A 23 1.47 12.88 -12.86
N ASN A 24 1.12 12.17 -11.78
CA ASN A 24 0.97 12.78 -10.46
C ASN A 24 2.34 13.20 -9.92
N LYS A 25 3.38 12.39 -10.10
CA LYS A 25 4.76 12.75 -9.74
C LYS A 25 5.22 14.03 -10.45
N ALA A 26 4.98 14.15 -11.75
CA ALA A 26 5.31 15.36 -12.51
C ALA A 26 4.55 16.60 -12.00
N SER A 27 3.25 16.46 -11.69
CA SER A 27 2.48 17.55 -11.09
C SER A 27 3.00 17.96 -9.71
N LEU A 28 3.36 16.99 -8.86
CA LEU A 28 3.94 17.27 -7.54
C LEU A 28 5.31 17.95 -7.64
N GLN A 29 6.14 17.56 -8.62
CA GLN A 29 7.43 18.22 -8.87
C GLN A 29 7.25 19.69 -9.26
N ALA A 30 6.28 19.98 -10.13
CA ALA A 30 5.95 21.35 -10.52
C ALA A 30 5.47 22.20 -9.32
N ILE A 31 4.58 21.64 -8.49
CA ILE A 31 4.08 22.29 -7.27
C ILE A 31 5.22 22.51 -6.27
N TYR A 32 6.09 21.53 -6.08
CA TYR A 32 7.24 21.66 -5.17
C TYR A 32 8.12 22.83 -5.58
N ASN A 33 8.54 22.88 -6.85
CA ASN A 33 9.42 23.95 -7.35
C ASN A 33 8.78 25.34 -7.21
N ASN A 34 7.48 25.46 -7.50
CA ASN A 34 6.74 26.72 -7.34
C ASN A 34 6.59 27.14 -5.86
N THR A 35 6.39 26.17 -4.96
CA THR A 35 6.24 26.45 -3.54
C THR A 35 7.58 26.82 -2.91
N VAL A 36 8.68 26.18 -3.33
CA VAL A 36 10.05 26.53 -2.89
C VAL A 36 10.37 27.97 -3.27
N SER A 37 10.06 28.40 -4.50
CA SER A 37 10.36 29.78 -4.93
C SER A 37 9.54 30.85 -4.20
N THR A 38 8.38 30.48 -3.64
CA THR A 38 7.44 31.44 -3.05
C THR A 38 7.51 31.47 -1.52
N PHE A 39 7.65 30.31 -0.88
CA PHE A 39 7.52 30.14 0.57
C PHE A 39 8.69 29.38 1.21
N GLY A 40 9.69 28.98 0.42
CA GLY A 40 10.84 28.22 0.90
C GLY A 40 10.61 26.71 0.98
N GLU A 41 11.68 25.99 1.31
CA GLU A 41 11.74 24.53 1.20
C GLU A 41 10.87 23.80 2.23
N GLU A 42 10.82 24.29 3.47
CA GLU A 42 10.02 23.62 4.52
C GLU A 42 8.53 23.63 4.21
N MET A 43 8.01 24.75 3.70
CA MET A 43 6.62 24.87 3.30
C MET A 43 6.33 23.91 2.13
N ALA A 44 7.21 23.86 1.13
CA ALA A 44 7.06 22.96 -0.01
C ALA A 44 7.00 21.49 0.41
N ARG A 45 7.85 21.07 1.36
CA ARG A 45 7.84 19.70 1.88
C ARG A 45 6.53 19.34 2.57
N ARG A 46 5.98 20.23 3.40
CA ARG A 46 4.69 20.03 4.07
C ARG A 46 3.54 19.95 3.08
N VAL A 47 3.53 20.84 2.09
CA VAL A 47 2.52 20.86 1.02
C VAL A 47 2.52 19.56 0.24
N ILE A 48 3.69 19.05 -0.18
CA ILE A 48 3.77 17.77 -0.89
C ILE A 48 3.28 16.60 -0.04
N GLN A 49 3.63 16.55 1.24
CA GLN A 49 3.16 15.50 2.15
C GLN A 49 1.61 15.52 2.26
N GLN A 50 1.02 16.70 2.41
CA GLN A 50 -0.43 16.85 2.43
C GLN A 50 -1.07 16.42 1.11
N LEU A 51 -0.50 16.82 -0.02
CA LEU A 51 -0.99 16.42 -1.34
C LEU A 51 -0.97 14.90 -1.50
N ILE A 52 0.16 14.24 -1.20
CA ILE A 52 0.26 12.77 -1.27
C ILE A 52 -0.78 12.11 -0.37
N ALA A 53 -0.95 12.60 0.85
CA ALA A 53 -1.96 12.10 1.80
C ALA A 53 -3.41 12.25 1.29
N THR A 54 -3.68 13.13 0.32
CA THR A 54 -5.00 13.27 -0.33
C THR A 54 -5.15 12.45 -1.62
N THR A 55 -4.09 11.78 -2.07
CA THR A 55 -4.17 10.99 -3.30
C THR A 55 -4.88 9.65 -3.05
N PRO A 56 -5.60 9.11 -4.04
CA PRO A 56 -6.16 7.77 -3.94
C PRO A 56 -5.10 6.69 -3.70
N ALA A 57 -3.86 6.90 -4.17
CA ALA A 57 -2.75 5.98 -3.96
C ALA A 57 -2.40 5.78 -2.48
N PHE A 58 -2.60 6.81 -1.65
CA PHE A 58 -2.42 6.73 -0.20
C PHE A 58 -3.59 6.01 0.51
N HIS A 59 -4.80 6.12 -0.03
CA HIS A 59 -6.01 5.60 0.61
C HIS A 59 -6.45 4.19 0.18
N THR A 60 -5.90 3.66 -0.92
CA THR A 60 -6.25 2.32 -1.41
C THR A 60 -5.00 1.46 -1.52
N THR A 61 -5.18 0.13 -1.50
CA THR A 61 -4.12 -0.84 -1.80
C THR A 61 -4.15 -1.31 -3.27
N SER A 62 -5.25 -1.07 -3.98
CA SER A 62 -5.45 -1.47 -5.38
C SER A 62 -4.86 -0.46 -6.37
N SER A 63 -4.45 -0.92 -7.57
CA SER A 63 -3.99 0.00 -8.62
C SER A 63 -5.03 1.08 -8.93
N VAL A 64 -4.62 2.35 -8.82
CA VAL A 64 -5.48 3.48 -9.13
C VAL A 64 -5.39 3.74 -10.62
N GLU A 65 -6.36 3.23 -11.38
CA GLU A 65 -6.45 3.53 -12.80
C GLU A 65 -7.25 4.80 -13.06
N ARG A 66 -6.68 5.72 -13.86
CA ARG A 66 -7.45 6.86 -14.37
C ARG A 66 -8.40 6.36 -15.45
N LYS A 67 -9.65 6.83 -15.40
CA LYS A 67 -10.62 6.61 -16.48
C LYS A 67 -10.05 7.21 -17.77
N ASN A 68 -9.76 6.37 -18.75
CA ASN A 68 -9.24 6.77 -20.06
C ASN A 68 -10.35 7.16 -21.06
N GLY A 69 -11.60 7.27 -20.59
CA GLY A 69 -12.78 7.55 -21.43
C GLY A 69 -13.19 6.42 -22.37
N LYS A 70 -12.42 5.33 -22.44
CA LYS A 70 -12.76 4.17 -23.27
C LYS A 70 -13.82 3.33 -22.57
N LYS A 71 -14.74 2.75 -23.36
CA LYS A 71 -15.72 1.79 -22.85
C LYS A 71 -14.96 0.58 -22.29
N ARG A 72 -15.34 0.14 -21.08
CA ARG A 72 -14.82 -1.10 -20.51
C ARG A 72 -15.10 -2.24 -21.49
N LEU A 73 -14.10 -3.07 -21.77
CA LEU A 73 -14.32 -4.29 -22.55
C LEU A 73 -15.40 -5.12 -21.85
N PRO A 74 -16.27 -5.81 -22.61
CA PRO A 74 -17.21 -6.74 -22.00
C PRO A 74 -16.44 -7.73 -21.13
N ALA A 75 -17.01 -8.07 -19.97
CA ALA A 75 -16.41 -9.12 -19.15
C ALA A 75 -16.29 -10.39 -20.01
N PRO A 76 -15.15 -11.09 -19.99
CA PRO A 76 -15.05 -12.36 -20.70
C PRO A 76 -16.16 -13.28 -20.18
N THR A 77 -16.81 -13.99 -21.10
CA THR A 77 -17.78 -15.02 -20.73
C THR A 77 -17.08 -15.98 -19.79
N ALA A 78 -17.62 -16.15 -18.57
CA ALA A 78 -17.05 -17.08 -17.61
C ALA A 78 -17.14 -18.48 -18.20
N LEU A 79 -16.03 -18.99 -18.73
CA LEU A 79 -15.89 -20.40 -19.01
C LEU A 79 -15.88 -21.13 -17.66
N PRO A 80 -16.47 -22.33 -17.55
CA PRO A 80 -16.30 -23.15 -16.37
C PRO A 80 -14.80 -23.29 -16.12
N ALA A 81 -14.35 -22.85 -14.95
CA ALA A 81 -12.95 -22.97 -14.57
C ALA A 81 -12.65 -24.46 -14.37
N GLU A 82 -11.78 -25.04 -15.21
CA GLU A 82 -11.24 -26.39 -15.00
C GLU A 82 -10.24 -26.45 -13.83
N VAL A 83 -9.97 -25.31 -13.19
CA VAL A 83 -9.03 -25.16 -12.08
C VAL A 83 -9.73 -25.30 -10.72
N GLU A 84 -9.03 -25.92 -9.76
CA GLU A 84 -9.50 -26.06 -8.38
C GLU A 84 -9.89 -24.71 -7.77
N TYR A 85 -10.97 -24.73 -6.99
CA TYR A 85 -11.53 -23.54 -6.36
C TYR A 85 -10.53 -22.89 -5.40
N LYS A 86 -10.12 -21.65 -5.70
CA LYS A 86 -9.28 -20.81 -4.84
C LYS A 86 -10.10 -19.67 -4.25
N ALA A 87 -10.42 -19.75 -2.96
CA ALA A 87 -11.00 -18.63 -2.21
C ALA A 87 -9.90 -17.75 -1.61
N ILE A 88 -10.07 -16.43 -1.70
CA ILE A 88 -9.25 -15.45 -0.97
C ILE A 88 -10.13 -14.89 0.15
N VAL A 89 -9.76 -15.15 1.40
CA VAL A 89 -10.45 -14.63 2.59
C VAL A 89 -9.69 -13.40 3.07
N VAL A 90 -10.36 -12.25 3.09
CA VAL A 90 -9.81 -10.99 3.60
C VAL A 90 -10.45 -10.67 4.94
N PHE A 91 -9.65 -10.68 6.00
CA PHE A 91 -10.07 -10.26 7.33
C PHE A 91 -9.80 -8.77 7.51
N ASN A 92 -10.86 -7.97 7.57
CA ASN A 92 -10.74 -6.57 7.95
C ASN A 92 -10.92 -6.45 9.47
N LEU A 93 -9.85 -6.09 10.18
CA LEU A 93 -9.80 -6.03 11.63
C LEU A 93 -9.75 -4.58 12.16
N PHE A 94 -10.12 -3.61 11.33
CA PHE A 94 -10.33 -2.20 11.69
C PHE A 94 -9.23 -1.58 12.57
N GLY A 95 -7.96 -1.91 12.29
CA GLY A 95 -6.80 -1.34 12.99
C GLY A 95 -6.60 -1.80 14.44
N GLY A 96 -7.42 -2.73 14.94
CA GLY A 96 -7.30 -3.29 16.30
C GLY A 96 -6.51 -4.59 16.39
N LEU A 97 -6.10 -5.17 15.26
CA LEU A 97 -5.23 -6.33 15.27
C LEU A 97 -3.77 -5.89 15.44
N ASP A 98 -3.28 -6.08 16.65
CA ASP A 98 -1.86 -6.27 16.84
C ASP A 98 -1.47 -7.70 16.40
N SER A 99 -0.70 -7.82 15.33
CA SER A 99 -0.17 -9.12 14.86
C SER A 99 0.73 -9.81 15.89
N PHE A 100 1.11 -9.13 16.98
CA PHE A 100 1.79 -9.72 18.13
C PHE A 100 0.85 -10.55 19.03
N ASN A 101 -0.46 -10.31 19.00
CA ASN A 101 -1.46 -10.99 19.86
C ASN A 101 -2.34 -12.01 19.12
N VAL A 102 -2.03 -12.35 17.86
CA VAL A 102 -2.76 -13.41 17.15
C VAL A 102 -2.39 -14.75 17.78
N LEU A 103 -3.34 -15.35 18.51
CA LEU A 103 -3.17 -16.66 19.10
C LEU A 103 -3.04 -17.70 17.98
N VAL A 104 -1.87 -18.32 17.90
CA VAL A 104 -1.63 -19.44 16.98
C VAL A 104 -2.34 -20.67 17.54
N PRO A 105 -3.15 -21.39 16.73
CA PRO A 105 -3.79 -22.63 17.17
C PRO A 105 -2.74 -23.61 17.68
N LYS A 106 -2.87 -23.98 18.96
CA LYS A 106 -1.92 -24.88 19.63
C LYS A 106 -2.20 -26.34 19.29
N ASP A 107 -3.48 -26.71 19.14
CA ASP A 107 -3.91 -28.09 18.88
C ASP A 107 -5.14 -28.10 17.95
N GLY A 108 -5.05 -28.72 16.77
CA GLY A 108 -6.23 -28.97 15.92
C GLY A 108 -6.01 -29.17 14.42
N GLY A 109 -6.29 -30.39 13.94
CA GLY A 109 -6.86 -30.64 12.62
C GLY A 109 -5.90 -31.10 11.54
N ASP A 110 -5.19 -30.17 10.91
CA ASP A 110 -4.29 -30.42 9.76
C ASP A 110 -3.20 -29.33 9.62
N CYS A 111 -3.05 -28.49 10.65
CA CYS A 111 -1.99 -27.49 10.78
C CYS A 111 -1.03 -27.95 11.88
N SER A 112 -0.24 -28.98 11.58
CA SER A 112 0.65 -29.63 12.53
C SER A 112 1.72 -28.66 13.03
N ASP A 113 1.58 -28.28 14.31
CA ASP A 113 2.57 -27.59 15.15
C ASP A 113 3.00 -26.18 14.70
N LEU A 114 2.04 -25.39 14.22
CA LEU A 114 2.25 -23.95 13.97
C LEU A 114 2.74 -23.21 15.23
N TYR A 115 2.40 -23.71 16.42
CA TYR A 115 2.83 -23.13 17.69
C TYR A 115 4.35 -23.23 17.89
N SER A 116 4.98 -24.38 17.58
CA SER A 116 6.42 -24.51 17.68
C SER A 116 7.15 -23.68 16.61
N ASP A 117 6.63 -23.64 15.38
CA ASP A 117 7.16 -22.79 14.31
C ASP A 117 7.11 -21.31 14.71
N TYR A 118 5.98 -20.84 15.24
CA TYR A 118 5.85 -19.48 15.75
C TYR A 118 6.86 -19.16 16.86
N ARG A 119 7.03 -20.09 17.82
CA ARG A 119 8.04 -19.95 18.87
C ARG A 119 9.47 -19.93 18.34
N ARG A 120 9.78 -20.73 17.30
CA ARG A 120 11.10 -20.78 16.67
C ARG A 120 11.45 -19.45 16.00
N GLU A 121 10.53 -18.92 15.18
CA GLU A 121 10.80 -17.71 14.41
C GLU A 121 10.77 -16.42 15.27
N ARG A 122 9.94 -16.36 16.32
CA ARG A 122 9.86 -15.17 17.19
C ARG A 122 10.77 -15.21 18.43
N GLY A 123 11.22 -16.39 18.85
CA GLY A 123 12.09 -16.56 20.01
C GLY A 123 11.48 -16.15 21.35
N ILE A 124 12.28 -16.23 22.42
CA ILE A 124 11.87 -16.03 23.83
C ILE A 124 11.38 -14.59 24.12
N ALA A 125 11.66 -13.61 23.26
CA ALA A 125 11.36 -12.20 23.49
C ALA A 125 9.90 -11.80 23.19
N GLY A 126 9.06 -12.74 22.70
CA GLY A 126 7.63 -12.51 22.43
C GLY A 126 6.68 -13.09 23.48
N MET A 127 7.18 -13.39 24.69
CA MET A 127 6.37 -13.81 25.84
C MET A 127 6.34 -12.74 26.92
#